data_AF-A0A3B0XBL5-F1
#
_entry.id   AF-A0A3B0XBL5-F1
#
_cell.length_a   1.000
_cell.length_b   1.000
_cell.length_c   1.000
_cell.angle_alpha   90.00
_cell.angle_beta   90.00
_cell.angle_gamma   90.00
#
_symmetry.space_group_name_H-M   'P 1'
#
loop_
_entity.id
_entity.type
_entity.pdbx_description
1 polymer ?
#
loop_
_entity_poly.entity_id
_entity_poly.type
_entity_poly.pdbx_seq_one_letter_code
_entity_poly.pdbx_strand_id
1 'polypeptide(L)'
;MNKLLFIFFISICLSVASAEQAAPSHVPVAVSDVTTYRIGKYIVKIIEYNTRAEGKLGMELFVPPEYKFIQRRIINKINVNIDGQDQVLDFKDTAGVFFDNITVEKEIIKFRVEFHVRRGVGYYLSECSVDVNSGSLPEPVCHHIPNSE
;
A
#
# COMPACT_ATOMS: atom_id res chain seq x y z
N MET A 1 -2.08 -53.38 56.28
CA MET A 1 -1.46 -52.31 57.11
C MET A 1 0.02 -52.28 56.75
N ASN A 2 0.67 -51.23 56.25
CA ASN A 2 0.48 -49.80 56.42
C ASN A 2 1.02 -49.03 55.20
N LYS A 3 0.28 -47.98 54.82
CA LYS A 3 0.69 -46.61 54.46
C LYS A 3 1.83 -46.47 53.44
N LEU A 4 1.49 -46.09 52.20
CA LEU A 4 1.53 -44.68 51.76
C LEU A 4 2.85 -44.00 52.14
N LEU A 5 3.80 -43.98 51.19
CA LEU A 5 4.74 -42.86 51.10
C LEU A 5 4.56 -42.20 49.73
N PHE A 6 3.94 -41.04 49.80
CA PHE A 6 3.53 -40.15 48.74
C PHE A 6 4.64 -39.09 48.63
N ILE A 7 5.59 -39.20 47.69
CA ILE A 7 6.47 -38.07 47.36
C ILE A 7 6.69 -38.03 45.83
N PHE A 8 5.74 -37.37 45.18
CA PHE A 8 6.03 -36.22 44.32
C PHE A 8 7.12 -36.41 43.23
N PHE A 9 6.94 -37.38 42.34
CA PHE A 9 7.52 -37.32 41.00
C PHE A 9 6.67 -36.38 40.11
N ILE A 10 6.47 -35.13 40.53
CA ILE A 10 6.11 -34.05 39.60
C ILE A 10 7.42 -33.65 38.92
N SER A 11 7.92 -34.55 38.07
CA SER A 11 9.02 -34.30 37.16
C SER A 11 8.55 -33.28 36.15
N ILE A 12 8.62 -32.01 36.54
CA ILE A 12 9.26 -30.93 35.80
C ILE A 12 9.23 -31.14 34.27
N CYS A 13 8.03 -31.18 33.70
CA CYS A 13 7.82 -30.64 32.36
C CYS A 13 7.78 -29.12 32.53
N LEU A 14 8.94 -28.54 32.82
CA LEU A 14 9.23 -27.14 32.54
C LEU A 14 9.21 -27.02 31.01
N SER A 15 7.99 -27.00 30.47
CA SER A 15 7.69 -26.53 29.14
C SER A 15 8.05 -25.05 29.15
N VAL A 16 9.34 -24.77 28.95
CA VAL A 16 9.78 -23.45 28.53
C VAL A 16 9.18 -23.29 27.14
N ALA A 17 7.92 -22.83 27.11
CA ALA A 17 7.36 -22.26 25.91
C ALA A 17 8.31 -21.13 25.55
N SER A 18 9.20 -21.41 24.59
CA SER A 18 9.94 -20.38 23.90
C SER A 18 8.88 -19.50 23.29
N ALA A 19 8.50 -18.45 24.02
CA ALA A 19 7.82 -17.32 23.44
C ALA A 19 8.82 -16.81 22.42
N GLU A 20 8.63 -17.21 21.16
CA GLU A 20 9.26 -16.54 20.04
C GLU A 20 8.99 -15.07 20.27
N GLN A 21 10.03 -14.33 20.66
CA GLN A 21 9.97 -12.89 20.77
C GLN A 21 9.57 -12.44 19.37
N ALA A 22 8.29 -12.08 19.22
CA ALA A 22 7.77 -11.55 17.98
C ALA A 22 8.73 -10.43 17.58
N ALA A 23 9.50 -10.69 16.52
CA ALA A 23 10.49 -9.72 16.06
C ALA A 23 9.74 -8.39 15.89
N PRO A 24 10.26 -7.29 16.43
CA PRO A 24 9.59 -6.00 16.30
C PRO A 24 9.32 -5.76 14.82
N SER A 25 8.03 -5.67 14.49
CA SER A 25 7.57 -5.35 13.14
C SER A 25 7.95 -3.91 12.87
N HIS A 26 9.17 -3.69 12.36
CA HIS A 26 9.64 -2.38 11.98
C HIS A 26 8.98 -1.98 10.67
N VAL A 27 7.90 -1.21 10.75
CA VAL A 27 7.37 -0.50 9.60
C VAL A 27 8.47 0.47 9.12
N PRO A 28 8.91 0.41 7.85
CA PRO A 28 9.93 1.33 7.36
C PRO A 28 9.48 2.77 7.59
N VAL A 29 10.38 3.65 8.05
CA VAL A 29 10.08 5.08 8.30
C VAL A 29 9.48 5.79 7.08
N ALA A 30 9.77 5.29 5.88
CA ALA A 30 9.24 5.80 4.63
C ALA A 30 7.75 5.49 4.41
N VAL A 31 7.16 4.50 5.10
CA VAL A 31 5.74 4.14 4.97
C VAL A 31 4.92 4.99 5.93
N SER A 32 3.97 5.76 5.42
CA SER A 32 3.08 6.60 6.22
C SER A 32 1.82 5.85 6.64
N ASP A 33 1.25 5.03 5.75
CA ASP A 33 0.06 4.23 6.05
C ASP A 33 -0.01 2.97 5.18
N VAL A 34 -0.74 1.96 5.66
CA VAL A 34 -1.07 0.75 4.90
C VAL A 34 -2.54 0.40 5.11
N THR A 35 -3.35 0.61 4.07
CA THR A 35 -4.76 0.23 4.09
C THR A 35 -5.00 -1.02 3.25
N THR A 36 -5.79 -1.96 3.77
CA THR A 36 -6.09 -3.23 3.11
C THR A 36 -7.55 -3.31 2.70
N TYR A 37 -7.80 -3.70 1.45
CA TYR A 37 -9.14 -3.86 0.87
C TYR A 37 -9.33 -5.28 0.35
N ARG A 38 -10.56 -5.79 0.46
CA ARG A 38 -11.00 -6.98 -0.28
C ARG A 38 -11.72 -6.51 -1.54
N ILE A 39 -11.15 -6.81 -2.71
CA ILE A 39 -11.63 -6.34 -4.02
C ILE A 39 -11.95 -7.57 -4.87
N GLY A 40 -13.25 -7.84 -5.08
CA GLY A 40 -13.71 -9.07 -5.72
C GLY A 40 -13.18 -10.32 -5.00
N LYS A 41 -12.42 -11.16 -5.72
CA LYS A 41 -11.77 -12.35 -5.18
C LYS A 41 -10.35 -12.12 -4.64
N TYR A 42 -9.85 -10.89 -4.69
CA TYR A 42 -8.48 -10.54 -4.31
C TYR A 42 -8.43 -9.71 -3.04
N ILE A 43 -7.23 -9.62 -2.46
CA ILE A 43 -6.90 -8.69 -1.38
C ILE A 43 -5.87 -7.72 -1.93
N VAL A 44 -6.12 -6.42 -1.77
CA VAL A 44 -5.18 -5.36 -2.17
C VAL A 44 -4.73 -4.60 -0.94
N LYS A 45 -3.43 -4.44 -0.78
CA LYS A 45 -2.84 -3.50 0.18
C LYS A 45 -2.40 -2.25 -0.57
N ILE A 46 -2.90 -1.09 -0.16
CA ILE A 46 -2.42 0.21 -0.61
C ILE A 46 -1.43 0.70 0.45
N ILE A 47 -0.23 1.02 0.01
CA ILE A 47 0.91 1.41 0.85
C ILE A 47 1.25 2.84 0.51
N GLU A 48 0.89 3.75 1.39
CA GLU A 48 1.23 5.15 1.27
C GLU A 48 2.63 5.39 1.85
N TYR A 49 3.45 6.11 1.11
CA TYR A 49 4.77 6.51 1.55
C TYR A 49 4.73 7.98 1.96
N ASN A 50 5.56 8.34 2.93
CA ASN A 50 5.78 9.73 3.31
C ASN A 50 6.27 10.50 2.08
N THR A 51 5.39 11.32 1.53
CA THR A 51 5.62 11.99 0.25
C THR A 51 6.74 13.02 0.26
N ARG A 52 7.16 13.49 1.45
CA ARG A 52 8.35 14.35 1.59
C ARG A 52 9.66 13.55 1.48
N ALA A 53 9.62 12.28 1.83
CA ALA A 53 10.78 11.38 1.75
C ALA A 53 10.80 10.63 0.41
N GLU A 54 9.66 10.06 0.02
CA GLU A 54 9.52 9.24 -1.17
C GLU A 54 8.17 9.52 -1.86
N GLY A 55 8.22 10.24 -2.97
CA GLY A 55 7.05 10.51 -3.82
C GLY A 55 6.61 9.26 -4.58
N LYS A 56 5.93 8.33 -3.92
CA LYS A 56 5.41 7.11 -4.55
C LYS A 56 4.21 6.53 -3.81
N LEU A 57 3.36 5.79 -4.52
CA LEU A 57 2.26 5.00 -3.99
C LEU A 57 2.50 3.52 -4.31
N GLY A 58 2.39 2.65 -3.31
CA GLY A 58 2.52 1.21 -3.47
C GLY A 58 1.17 0.51 -3.49
N MET A 59 1.03 -0.51 -4.31
CA MET A 59 -0.10 -1.44 -4.28
C MET A 59 0.42 -2.87 -4.34
N GLU A 60 -0.08 -3.74 -3.46
CA GLU A 60 0.25 -5.17 -3.45
C GLU A 60 -1.03 -5.99 -3.57
N LEU A 61 -1.00 -7.00 -4.44
CA LEU A 61 -2.14 -7.85 -4.76
C LEU A 61 -1.89 -9.28 -4.25
N PHE A 62 -2.90 -9.85 -3.59
CA PHE A 62 -2.84 -11.18 -2.99
C PHE A 62 -4.09 -12.00 -3.36
N VAL A 63 -3.91 -13.33 -3.45
CA VAL A 63 -5.01 -14.30 -3.55
C VAL A 63 -5.29 -14.94 -2.18
N PRO A 64 -6.54 -14.92 -1.68
CA PRO A 64 -6.96 -15.68 -0.50
C PRO A 64 -7.15 -17.19 -0.84
N PRO A 65 -7.16 -18.09 0.15
CA PRO A 65 -7.10 -17.82 1.59
C PRO A 65 -5.67 -17.67 2.14
N GLU A 66 -4.66 -18.16 1.42
CA GLU A 66 -3.27 -18.22 1.91
C GLU A 66 -2.52 -16.88 1.84
N TYR A 67 -3.19 -15.79 1.44
CA TYR A 67 -2.57 -14.49 1.16
C TYR A 67 -1.36 -14.64 0.23
N LYS A 68 -1.52 -15.45 -0.83
CA LYS A 68 -0.46 -15.67 -1.81
C LYS A 68 -0.23 -14.38 -2.58
N PHE A 69 0.96 -13.81 -2.44
CA PHE A 69 1.37 -12.63 -3.20
C PHE A 69 1.34 -12.91 -4.71
N ILE A 70 0.71 -12.02 -5.47
CA ILE A 70 0.65 -12.08 -6.93
C ILE A 70 1.62 -11.06 -7.53
N GLN A 71 1.46 -9.80 -7.15
CA GLN A 71 2.10 -8.68 -7.82
C GLN A 71 2.21 -7.49 -6.88
N ARG A 72 3.24 -6.69 -7.11
CA ARG A 72 3.38 -5.34 -6.56
C ARG A 72 3.48 -4.32 -7.68
N ARG A 73 2.77 -3.20 -7.53
CA ARG A 73 2.87 -2.02 -8.36
C ARG A 73 3.41 -0.87 -7.51
N ILE A 74 4.41 -0.17 -8.03
CA ILE A 74 4.87 1.10 -7.47
C ILE A 74 4.53 2.17 -8.49
N ILE A 75 3.69 3.11 -8.10
CA ILE A 75 3.35 4.29 -8.88
C ILE A 75 4.29 5.39 -8.43
N ASN A 76 5.28 5.69 -9.26
CA ASN A 76 6.26 6.76 -9.08
C ASN A 76 6.27 7.74 -10.27
N LYS A 77 5.33 7.55 -11.19
CA LYS A 77 5.04 8.42 -12.32
C LYS A 77 3.62 8.13 -12.80
N ILE A 78 3.03 9.10 -13.50
CA ILE A 78 1.76 8.91 -14.22
C ILE A 78 1.86 9.48 -15.62
N ASN A 79 1.10 8.89 -16.55
CA ASN A 79 0.88 9.47 -17.88
C ASN A 79 -0.48 10.16 -17.85
N VAL A 80 -0.51 11.42 -18.28
CA VAL A 80 -1.73 12.23 -18.26
C VAL A 80 -1.75 13.15 -19.47
N ASN A 81 -2.93 13.34 -20.06
CA ASN A 81 -3.12 14.32 -21.11
C ASN A 81 -3.47 15.67 -20.47
N ILE A 82 -2.61 16.67 -20.68
CA ILE A 82 -2.78 18.05 -20.19
C ILE A 82 -2.85 18.95 -21.42
N ASP A 83 -3.95 19.70 -21.56
CA ASP A 83 -4.20 20.60 -22.68
C ASP A 83 -4.02 19.95 -24.07
N GLY A 84 -4.45 18.69 -24.21
CA GLY A 84 -4.35 17.93 -25.45
C GLY A 84 -2.99 17.28 -25.69
N GLN A 85 -2.02 17.45 -24.77
CA GLN A 85 -0.67 16.88 -24.89
C GLN A 85 -0.44 15.79 -23.85
N ASP A 86 0.02 14.63 -24.31
CA ASP A 86 0.42 13.55 -23.41
C ASP A 86 1.72 13.92 -22.68
N GLN A 87 1.65 13.96 -21.37
CA GLN A 87 2.77 14.25 -20.48
C GLN A 87 3.03 13.09 -19.54
N VAL A 88 4.30 12.88 -19.22
CA VAL A 88 4.74 11.94 -18.18
C VAL A 88 5.15 12.78 -16.98
N LEU A 89 4.40 12.66 -15.89
CA LEU A 89 4.73 13.30 -14.63
C LEU A 89 5.57 12.34 -13.78
N ASP A 90 6.90 12.44 -13.86
CA ASP A 90 7.82 11.64 -13.03
C ASP A 90 7.96 12.28 -11.64
N PHE A 91 7.62 11.52 -10.59
CA PHE A 91 7.60 12.02 -9.21
C PHE A 91 9.00 12.28 -8.65
N LYS A 92 10.07 11.97 -9.38
CA LYS A 92 11.44 12.40 -9.03
C LYS A 92 11.73 13.85 -9.41
N ASP A 93 11.03 14.37 -10.40
CA ASP A 93 11.24 15.72 -10.95
C ASP A 93 10.28 16.77 -10.36
N THR A 94 9.55 16.38 -9.33
CA THR A 94 8.55 17.20 -8.63
C THR A 94 9.16 18.03 -7.48
N ALA A 95 8.46 19.10 -7.07
CA ALA A 95 8.68 19.75 -5.77
C ALA A 95 7.96 19.01 -4.63
N GLY A 96 6.91 18.26 -4.96
CA GLY A 96 6.13 17.46 -4.04
C GLY A 96 5.00 16.75 -4.78
N VAL A 97 4.71 15.52 -4.38
CA VAL A 97 3.55 14.77 -4.88
C VAL A 97 2.67 14.39 -3.71
N PHE A 98 1.36 14.56 -3.83
CA PHE A 98 0.41 14.15 -2.79
C PHE A 98 -0.62 13.21 -3.39
N PHE A 99 -0.96 12.16 -2.64
CA PHE A 99 -2.01 11.23 -2.99
C PHE A 99 -3.17 11.46 -2.04
N ASP A 100 -4.38 11.64 -2.58
CA ASP A 100 -5.57 11.89 -1.80
C ASP A 100 -6.78 11.16 -2.41
N ASN A 101 -7.89 11.17 -1.66
CA ASN A 101 -9.16 10.56 -2.07
C ASN A 101 -9.01 9.12 -2.57
N ILE A 102 -8.16 8.33 -1.91
CA ILE A 102 -7.99 6.91 -2.23
C ILE A 102 -9.28 6.19 -1.83
N THR A 103 -10.03 5.73 -2.82
CA THR A 103 -11.28 5.00 -2.64
C THR A 103 -11.28 3.71 -3.45
N VAL A 104 -12.11 2.77 -3.03
CA VAL A 104 -12.34 1.53 -3.77
C VAL A 104 -13.81 1.47 -4.13
N GLU A 105 -14.08 1.44 -5.43
CA GLU A 105 -15.43 1.32 -5.97
C GLU A 105 -15.50 0.09 -6.86
N LYS A 106 -16.28 -0.92 -6.43
CA LYS A 106 -16.36 -2.23 -7.10
C LYS A 106 -14.97 -2.89 -7.17
N GLU A 107 -14.39 -2.97 -8.36
CA GLU A 107 -13.09 -3.58 -8.62
C GLU A 107 -12.05 -2.55 -9.09
N ILE A 108 -12.35 -1.26 -8.90
CA ILE A 108 -11.51 -0.15 -9.32
C ILE A 108 -11.03 0.60 -8.09
N ILE A 109 -9.72 0.79 -8.00
CA ILE A 109 -9.08 1.68 -7.03
C ILE A 109 -8.99 3.05 -7.68
N LYS A 110 -9.60 4.06 -7.07
CA LYS A 110 -9.52 5.46 -7.49
C LYS A 110 -8.66 6.23 -6.51
N PHE A 111 -7.91 7.19 -7.00
CA PHE A 111 -7.12 8.11 -6.19
C PHE A 111 -6.83 9.36 -7.00
N ARG A 112 -6.49 10.44 -6.31
CA ARG A 112 -6.07 11.68 -6.94
C ARG A 112 -4.60 11.94 -6.63
N VAL A 113 -3.94 12.58 -7.59
CA VAL A 113 -2.52 12.93 -7.57
C VAL A 113 -2.40 14.43 -7.75
N GLU A 114 -1.84 15.10 -6.76
CA GLU A 114 -1.42 16.50 -6.84
C GLU A 114 0.09 16.55 -7.08
N PHE A 115 0.50 16.99 -8.27
CA PHE A 115 1.90 17.07 -8.69
C PHE A 115 2.38 18.52 -8.70
N HIS A 116 3.28 18.90 -7.80
CA HIS A 116 3.84 20.26 -7.75
C HIS A 116 5.07 20.39 -8.64
N VAL A 117 5.10 21.37 -9.53
CA VAL A 117 6.20 21.55 -10.48
C VAL A 117 7.44 22.11 -9.77
N ARG A 118 8.61 21.47 -9.96
CA ARG A 118 9.85 21.87 -9.27
C ARG A 118 10.40 23.23 -9.72
N ARG A 119 10.21 23.57 -10.99
CA ARG A 119 10.67 24.83 -11.60
C ARG A 119 9.47 25.55 -12.21
N GLY A 120 8.73 26.27 -11.38
CA GLY A 120 7.53 27.00 -11.78
C GLY A 120 6.66 27.35 -10.58
N VAL A 121 5.53 28.00 -10.84
CA VAL A 121 4.43 28.18 -9.87
C VAL A 121 3.27 27.35 -10.39
N GLY A 122 2.79 26.41 -9.59
CA GLY A 122 1.60 25.63 -9.92
C GLY A 122 1.72 24.15 -9.57
N TYR A 123 0.59 23.47 -9.73
CA TYR A 123 0.46 22.04 -9.58
C TYR A 123 -0.48 21.52 -10.66
N TYR A 124 -0.31 20.25 -11.02
CA TYR A 124 -1.25 19.51 -11.84
C TYR A 124 -2.06 18.58 -10.94
N LEU A 125 -3.38 18.66 -11.04
CA LEU A 125 -4.28 17.72 -10.39
C LEU A 125 -4.69 16.65 -11.39
N SER A 126 -4.62 15.39 -10.99
CA SER A 126 -5.04 14.26 -11.83
C SER A 126 -5.89 13.27 -11.02
N GLU A 127 -6.98 12.80 -11.62
CA GLU A 127 -7.75 11.67 -11.09
C GLU A 127 -7.31 10.40 -11.81
N CYS A 128 -6.92 9.39 -11.03
CA CYS A 128 -6.33 8.16 -11.50
C CYS A 128 -7.16 6.95 -11.06
N SER A 129 -7.13 5.89 -11.87
CA SER A 129 -7.82 4.65 -11.57
C SER A 129 -6.99 3.42 -11.95
N VAL A 130 -7.10 2.36 -11.16
CA VAL A 130 -6.49 1.05 -11.41
C VAL A 130 -7.58 -0.01 -11.35
N ASP A 131 -7.79 -0.72 -12.46
CA ASP A 131 -8.73 -1.83 -12.56
C ASP A 131 -8.07 -3.15 -12.10
N VAL A 132 -8.61 -3.74 -11.04
CA VAL A 132 -8.10 -4.97 -10.40
C VAL A 132 -8.83 -6.22 -10.88
N ASN A 133 -9.90 -6.10 -11.68
CA ASN A 133 -10.77 -7.22 -12.08
C ASN A 133 -10.00 -8.35 -12.76
N SER A 134 -9.01 -8.00 -13.58
CA SER A 134 -8.14 -8.96 -14.29
C SER A 134 -7.24 -9.81 -13.39
N GLY A 135 -7.15 -9.53 -12.09
CA GLY A 135 -6.17 -10.17 -11.21
C GLY A 135 -4.76 -9.67 -11.38
N SER A 136 -4.63 -8.43 -11.85
CA SER A 136 -3.36 -7.72 -11.98
C SER A 136 -3.50 -6.30 -11.44
N LEU A 137 -2.37 -5.62 -11.28
CA LEU A 137 -2.28 -4.20 -10.98
C LEU A 137 -1.68 -3.49 -12.21
N PRO A 138 -2.48 -3.09 -13.21
CA PRO A 138 -1.99 -2.39 -14.40
C PRO A 138 -1.43 -1.00 -14.05
N GLU A 139 -0.87 -0.31 -15.04
CA GLU A 139 -0.58 1.13 -14.90
C GLU A 139 -1.89 1.89 -14.68
N PRO A 140 -1.89 2.95 -13.84
CA PRO A 140 -3.07 3.75 -13.63
C PRO A 140 -3.46 4.51 -14.90
N VAL A 141 -4.77 4.58 -15.17
CA VAL A 141 -5.33 5.47 -16.17
C VAL A 141 -5.67 6.77 -15.47
N CYS A 142 -5.02 7.86 -15.88
CA CYS A 142 -5.14 9.16 -15.25
C CYS A 142 -5.69 10.23 -16.21
N HIS A 143 -6.49 11.14 -15.68
CA HIS A 143 -7.05 12.28 -16.39
C HIS A 143 -6.75 13.56 -15.62
N HIS A 144 -6.34 14.61 -16.34
CA HIS A 144 -6.12 15.92 -15.74
C HIS A 144 -7.45 16.53 -15.30
N ILE A 145 -7.48 17.05 -14.08
CA ILE A 145 -8.57 17.88 -13.58
C ILE A 145 -8.13 19.34 -13.74
N PRO A 146 -8.80 20.14 -14.60
CA PRO A 146 -8.50 21.55 -14.73
C PRO A 146 -8.68 22.26 -13.39
N ASN A 147 -7.73 23.12 -13.02
CA ASN A 147 -7.90 23.99 -11.88
C ASN A 147 -9.07 24.94 -12.20
N SER A 148 -10.17 24.85 -11.44
CA SER A 148 -11.21 25.87 -11.51
C SER A 148 -10.63 27.15 -10.90
N GLU A 149 -10.43 28.17 -11.73
CA GLU A 149 -10.13 29.53 -11.28
C GLU A 149 -11.23 30.09 -10.35
#